data_AF-A0A953W6L0-F1
#
_entry.id   AF-A0A953W6L0-F1
#
_cell.length_a   1.000
_cell.length_b   1.000
_cell.length_c   1.000
_cell.angle_alpha   90.00
_cell.angle_beta   90.00
_cell.angle_gamma   90.00
#
_symmetry.space_group_name_H-M   'P 1'
#
loop_
_entity.id
_entity.type
_entity.pdbx_description
1 polymer ?
#
loop_
_entity_poly.entity_id
_entity_poly.type
_entity_poly.pdbx_seq_one_letter_code
_entity_poly.pdbx_strand_id
1 'polypeptide(L)'
;MAVSLLLIIPFLAQASSLPDVDALAMKHPPRPDPYAKCVCEDADAASVMSFVGIVSDAQVLLGEDGRSPAARQATIFRVVKTVKGEVSNPARVWHMTAPEECGVTFDYGKRYDVRVIAVEDGLETSWCLKPSP
;
A
#
# COMPACT_ATOMS: atom_id res chain seq x y z
N MET A 1 0.26 62.89 -46.09
CA MET A 1 0.76 62.66 -44.71
C MET A 1 1.86 61.62 -44.83
N ALA A 2 3.09 62.03 -45.09
CA ALA A 2 4.13 62.37 -44.10
C ALA A 2 4.51 61.17 -43.22
N VAL A 3 5.59 60.47 -43.61
CA VAL A 3 6.90 60.44 -42.92
C VAL A 3 6.84 59.74 -41.56
N SER A 4 7.49 58.58 -41.42
CA SER A 4 8.75 58.50 -40.67
C SER A 4 9.34 57.10 -40.72
N LEU A 5 10.52 57.04 -41.33
CA LEU A 5 11.48 55.95 -41.26
C LEU A 5 12.15 55.99 -39.88
N LEU A 6 12.27 54.85 -39.19
CA LEU A 6 13.20 54.69 -38.07
C LEU A 6 13.66 53.23 -37.99
N LEU A 7 14.91 53.02 -38.44
CA LEU A 7 15.71 51.83 -38.19
C LEU A 7 15.93 51.65 -36.69
N ILE A 8 15.70 50.44 -36.16
CA ILE A 8 16.30 49.99 -34.90
C ILE A 8 16.73 48.52 -35.02
N ILE A 9 18.03 48.35 -35.30
CA ILE A 9 19.03 47.35 -34.88
C ILE A 9 18.51 46.03 -34.24
N PRO A 10 18.93 44.84 -34.73
CA PRO A 10 18.70 43.57 -34.04
C PRO A 10 19.66 43.43 -32.86
N PHE A 11 19.12 43.42 -31.64
CA PHE A 11 19.89 43.07 -30.44
C PHE A 11 20.03 41.54 -30.40
N LEU A 12 21.21 41.01 -30.74
CA LEU A 12 21.57 39.62 -30.44
C LEU A 12 21.64 39.46 -28.93
N ALA A 13 20.59 38.89 -28.33
CA ALA A 13 20.65 38.38 -26.96
C ALA A 13 21.46 37.08 -26.98
N GLN A 14 22.72 37.14 -26.52
CA GLN A 14 23.45 35.95 -26.10
C GLN A 14 22.74 35.38 -24.87
N ALA A 15 21.96 34.31 -25.06
CA ALA A 15 21.48 33.50 -23.96
C ALA A 15 22.69 32.79 -23.34
N SER A 16 23.15 33.28 -22.19
CA SER A 16 24.10 32.58 -21.35
C SER A 16 23.43 31.32 -20.82
N SER A 17 23.82 30.15 -21.32
CA SER A 17 23.41 28.87 -20.77
C SER A 17 23.87 28.78 -19.32
N LEU A 18 22.93 28.84 -18.38
CA LEU A 18 23.20 28.48 -16.99
C LEU A 18 23.60 27.00 -16.96
N PRO A 19 24.65 26.62 -16.20
CA PRO A 19 25.00 25.23 -16.05
C PRO A 19 23.85 24.48 -15.36
N ASP A 20 23.50 23.32 -15.91
CA ASP A 20 22.53 22.37 -15.37
C ASP A 20 22.80 22.10 -13.88
N VAL A 21 21.98 22.69 -13.01
CA VAL A 21 21.89 22.33 -11.60
C VAL A 21 21.06 21.05 -11.41
N ASP A 22 21.23 20.07 -12.30
CA ASP A 22 20.55 18.76 -12.25
C ASP A 22 21.51 17.61 -11.90
N ALA A 23 22.76 17.93 -11.56
CA ALA A 23 23.81 16.93 -11.30
C ALA A 23 24.00 16.54 -9.82
N LEU A 24 23.03 16.81 -8.95
CA LEU A 24 23.00 16.26 -7.59
C LEU A 24 21.62 15.72 -7.27
N ALA A 25 21.14 14.78 -8.09
CA ALA A 25 20.18 13.80 -7.63
C ALA A 25 20.83 13.04 -6.45
N MET A 26 20.66 13.53 -5.23
CA MET A 26 21.02 12.83 -4.02
C MET A 26 20.28 11.50 -4.04
N LYS A 27 20.97 10.43 -4.45
CA LYS A 27 20.48 9.07 -4.30
C LYS A 27 20.25 8.88 -2.81
N HIS A 28 18.99 8.86 -2.42
CA HIS A 28 18.63 8.50 -1.05
C HIS A 28 19.29 7.16 -0.74
N PRO A 29 19.85 6.99 0.47
CA PRO A 29 20.39 5.70 0.85
C PRO A 29 19.29 4.63 0.68
N PRO A 30 19.64 3.40 0.27
CA PRO A 30 18.70 2.29 0.21
C PRO A 30 17.95 2.21 1.54
N ARG A 31 16.62 2.31 1.49
CA ARG A 31 15.80 2.09 2.69
C ARG A 31 15.81 0.59 2.97
N PRO A 32 16.08 0.15 4.21
CA PRO A 32 15.97 -1.26 4.55
C PRO A 32 14.55 -1.75 4.28
N ASP A 33 14.41 -2.95 3.74
CA ASP A 33 13.12 -3.60 3.54
C ASP A 33 12.47 -3.84 4.92
N PRO A 34 11.31 -3.23 5.21
CA PRO A 34 10.68 -3.38 6.52
C PRO A 34 10.21 -4.82 6.80
N TYR A 35 10.06 -5.66 5.77
CA TYR A 35 9.63 -7.06 5.91
C TYR A 35 10.80 -8.05 5.96
N ALA A 36 12.05 -7.58 5.95
CA ALA A 36 13.24 -8.46 5.94
C ALA A 36 13.32 -9.41 7.16
N LYS A 37 12.59 -9.10 8.25
CA LYS A 37 12.53 -9.91 9.47
C LYS A 37 11.38 -10.92 9.48
N CYS A 38 10.51 -10.89 8.47
CA CYS A 38 9.37 -11.80 8.39
C CYS A 38 9.82 -13.21 8.08
N VAL A 39 9.57 -14.11 9.02
CA VAL A 39 9.76 -15.54 8.82
C VAL A 39 8.42 -16.12 8.41
N CYS A 40 8.30 -16.44 7.12
CA CYS A 40 7.09 -17.02 6.57
C CYS A 40 7.21 -18.53 6.58
N GLU A 41 6.51 -19.15 7.54
CA GLU A 41 6.29 -20.59 7.49
C GLU A 41 5.30 -20.89 6.36
N ASP A 42 5.54 -22.00 5.65
CA ASP A 42 4.59 -22.45 4.64
C ASP A 42 3.29 -22.84 5.34
N ALA A 43 2.31 -21.95 5.27
CA ALA A 43 0.95 -22.27 5.68
C ALA A 43 0.49 -23.49 4.87
N ASP A 44 0.03 -24.53 5.56
CA ASP A 44 -0.50 -25.73 4.91
C ASP A 44 -1.51 -25.28 3.85
N ALA A 45 -1.23 -25.62 2.59
CA ALA A 45 -2.04 -25.22 1.47
C ALA A 45 -3.51 -25.57 1.72
N ALA A 46 -3.83 -26.66 2.41
CA ALA A 46 -5.22 -27.03 2.72
C ALA A 46 -5.94 -26.04 3.65
N SER A 47 -5.21 -25.36 4.54
CA SER A 47 -5.75 -24.40 5.52
C SER A 47 -5.92 -22.98 4.95
N VAL A 48 -5.27 -22.67 3.83
CA VAL A 48 -5.35 -21.34 3.20
C VAL A 48 -6.61 -21.20 2.36
N MET A 49 -7.43 -20.22 2.70
CA MET A 49 -8.59 -19.79 1.93
C MET A 49 -8.25 -18.53 1.13
N SER A 50 -8.97 -18.29 0.04
CA SER A 50 -8.74 -17.10 -0.79
C SER A 50 -10.02 -16.59 -1.44
N PHE A 51 -10.11 -15.27 -1.54
CA PHE A 51 -11.23 -14.58 -2.15
C PHE A 51 -10.78 -13.25 -2.75
N VAL A 52 -11.60 -12.73 -3.66
CA VAL A 52 -11.49 -11.39 -4.20
C VAL A 52 -12.51 -10.52 -3.50
N GLY A 53 -12.07 -9.44 -2.86
CA GLY A 53 -12.92 -8.57 -2.05
C GLY A 53 -12.67 -7.09 -2.29
N ILE A 54 -13.66 -6.27 -1.93
CA ILE A 54 -13.53 -4.81 -1.90
C ILE A 54 -13.59 -4.36 -0.45
N VAL A 55 -12.63 -3.55 -0.01
CA VAL A 55 -12.60 -3.01 1.36
C VAL A 55 -13.81 -2.11 1.57
N SER A 56 -14.64 -2.44 2.55
CA SER A 56 -15.87 -1.71 2.87
C SER A 56 -15.85 -1.07 4.25
N ASP A 57 -15.01 -1.55 5.18
CA ASP A 57 -14.87 -0.95 6.51
C ASP A 57 -13.61 -1.47 7.23
N ALA A 58 -13.32 -0.94 8.40
CA ALA A 58 -12.29 -1.42 9.31
C ALA A 58 -12.75 -1.35 10.78
N GLN A 59 -12.27 -2.28 11.58
CA GLN A 59 -12.51 -2.35 13.02
C GLN A 59 -11.19 -2.42 13.78
N VAL A 60 -11.05 -1.59 14.81
CA VAL A 60 -9.93 -1.62 15.76
C VAL A 60 -10.49 -1.95 17.14
N LEU A 61 -9.78 -2.77 17.91
CA LEU A 61 -10.12 -3.04 19.31
C LEU A 61 -9.35 -2.05 20.19
N LEU A 62 -10.07 -1.33 21.04
CA LEU A 62 -9.49 -0.39 21.99
C LEU A 62 -9.60 -0.97 23.40
N GLY A 63 -8.56 -0.79 24.20
CA GLY A 63 -8.58 -1.05 25.64
C GLY A 63 -9.38 0.00 26.40
N GLU A 64 -9.49 -0.17 27.72
CA GLU A 64 -10.22 0.76 28.59
C GLU A 64 -9.63 2.18 28.58
N ASP A 65 -8.33 2.32 28.25
CA ASP A 65 -7.62 3.59 28.11
C ASP A 65 -7.84 4.25 26.73
N GLY A 66 -8.66 3.64 25.86
CA GLY A 66 -8.93 4.11 24.51
C GLY A 66 -7.78 3.89 23.51
N ARG A 67 -6.74 3.13 23.88
CA ARG A 67 -5.62 2.81 22.99
C ARG A 67 -5.76 1.38 22.45
N SER A 68 -5.23 1.16 21.25
CA SER A 68 -5.15 -0.19 20.70
C SER A 68 -4.01 -0.95 21.40
N PRO A 69 -4.25 -2.10 22.04
CA PRO A 69 -3.23 -2.86 22.76
C PRO A 69 -2.17 -3.47 21.82
N ALA A 70 -2.46 -3.56 20.53
CA ALA A 70 -1.54 -3.96 19.48
C ALA A 70 -1.82 -3.15 18.21
N ALA A 71 -0.88 -3.12 17.26
CA ALA A 71 -1.11 -2.60 15.91
C ALA A 71 -2.00 -3.55 15.07
N ARG A 72 -3.08 -4.08 15.67
CA ARG A 72 -3.99 -5.08 15.08
C ARG A 72 -5.30 -4.42 14.67
N GLN A 73 -5.73 -4.70 13.45
CA GLN A 73 -6.98 -4.21 12.90
C GLN A 73 -7.69 -5.36 12.17
N ALA A 74 -9.02 -5.35 12.15
CA ALA A 74 -9.81 -6.13 11.23
C ALA A 74 -10.21 -5.25 10.03
N THR A 75 -9.90 -5.69 8.82
CA THR A 75 -10.45 -5.09 7.61
C THR A 75 -11.67 -5.89 7.17
N ILE A 76 -12.77 -5.19 6.88
CA ILE A 76 -14.03 -5.78 6.43
C ILE A 76 -14.10 -5.67 4.91
N PHE A 77 -14.26 -6.81 4.25
CA PHE A 77 -14.37 -6.92 2.82
C PHE A 77 -15.78 -7.32 2.40
N ARG A 78 -16.35 -6.59 1.45
CA ARG A 78 -17.43 -7.13 0.63
C ARG A 78 -16.82 -8.15 -0.33
N VAL A 79 -17.16 -9.42 -0.16
CA VAL A 79 -16.65 -10.49 -1.01
C VAL A 79 -17.30 -10.40 -2.39
N VAL A 80 -16.47 -10.32 -3.43
CA VAL A 80 -16.88 -10.30 -4.85
C VAL A 80 -16.88 -11.71 -5.43
N LYS A 81 -15.86 -12.51 -5.07
CA LYS A 81 -15.70 -13.88 -5.56
C LYS A 81 -14.89 -14.69 -4.57
N THR A 82 -15.40 -15.85 -4.17
CA THR A 82 -14.58 -16.85 -3.45
C THR A 82 -13.76 -17.66 -4.44
N VAL A 83 -12.46 -17.80 -4.19
CA VAL A 83 -11.54 -18.56 -5.03
C VAL A 83 -11.25 -19.93 -4.41
N LYS A 84 -11.09 -20.00 -3.09
CA LYS A 84 -10.85 -21.22 -2.35
C LYS A 84 -11.40 -21.14 -0.92
N GLY A 85 -11.99 -22.24 -0.44
CA GLY A 85 -12.55 -22.35 0.90
C GLY A 85 -13.93 -21.70 1.04
N GLU A 86 -14.41 -21.65 2.27
CA GLU A 86 -15.68 -20.99 2.62
C GLU A 86 -15.37 -19.67 3.33
N VAL A 87 -15.89 -18.57 2.79
CA VAL A 87 -15.65 -17.20 3.31
C VAL A 87 -16.98 -16.49 3.42
N SER A 88 -17.26 -15.92 4.59
CA SER A 88 -18.47 -15.13 4.84
C SER A 88 -18.51 -13.83 4.03
N ASN A 89 -19.70 -13.28 3.80
CA ASN A 89 -19.87 -11.99 3.13
C ASN A 89 -20.80 -11.09 3.97
N PRO A 90 -20.31 -9.97 4.53
CA PRO A 90 -18.94 -9.47 4.45
C PRO A 90 -17.94 -10.35 5.21
N ALA A 91 -16.70 -10.42 4.71
CA ALA A 91 -15.60 -11.12 5.36
C ALA A 91 -14.87 -10.16 6.31
N ARG A 92 -14.71 -10.56 7.58
CA ARG A 92 -13.87 -9.84 8.54
C ARG A 92 -12.51 -10.53 8.61
N VAL A 93 -11.44 -9.78 8.33
CA VAL A 93 -10.08 -10.32 8.29
C VAL A 93 -9.17 -9.52 9.21
N TRP A 94 -8.63 -10.16 10.25
CA TRP A 94 -7.64 -9.59 11.16
C TRP A 94 -6.25 -9.55 10.52
N HIS A 95 -5.47 -8.53 10.85
CA HIS A 95 -4.06 -8.43 10.49
C HIS A 95 -3.35 -7.42 11.39
N MET A 96 -2.02 -7.54 11.50
CA MET A 96 -1.20 -6.44 11.98
C MET A 96 -1.11 -5.36 10.90
N THR A 97 -0.91 -4.10 11.30
CA THR A 97 -0.73 -2.95 10.39
C THR A 97 0.73 -2.53 10.30
N ALA A 98 1.55 -2.90 11.28
CA ALA A 98 2.98 -2.59 11.34
C ALA A 98 3.79 -3.52 10.42
N PRO A 99 4.52 -3.00 9.42
CA PRO A 99 5.33 -3.83 8.51
C PRO A 99 6.37 -4.72 9.22
N GLU A 100 6.98 -4.21 10.28
CA GLU A 100 7.98 -4.91 11.10
C GLU A 100 7.40 -6.11 11.87
N GLU A 101 6.08 -6.19 12.01
CA GLU A 101 5.31 -7.31 12.55
C GLU A 101 4.66 -8.15 11.44
N CYS A 102 5.17 -8.03 10.20
CA CYS A 102 4.62 -8.69 9.02
C CYS A 102 3.17 -8.30 8.72
N GLY A 103 2.80 -7.08 9.13
CA GLY A 103 1.50 -6.50 8.91
C GLY A 103 1.24 -6.17 7.44
N VAL A 104 -0.03 -5.97 7.12
CA VAL A 104 -0.49 -5.50 5.82
C VAL A 104 -1.47 -4.35 6.01
N THR A 105 -1.62 -3.55 4.97
CA THR A 105 -2.59 -2.44 4.95
C THR A 105 -3.45 -2.56 3.71
N PHE A 106 -4.69 -2.11 3.83
CA PHE A 106 -5.68 -2.16 2.77
C PHE A 106 -6.35 -0.80 2.66
N ASP A 107 -6.47 -0.30 1.44
CA ASP A 107 -7.08 0.99 1.17
C ASP A 107 -8.59 0.83 0.98
N TYR A 108 -9.36 1.72 1.61
CA TYR A 108 -10.81 1.72 1.54
C TYR A 108 -11.32 1.82 0.08
N GLY A 109 -12.31 1.00 -0.26
CA GLY A 109 -12.91 0.95 -1.60
C GLY A 109 -12.03 0.29 -2.68
N LYS A 110 -10.81 -0.16 -2.36
CA LYS A 110 -9.97 -0.90 -3.31
C LYS A 110 -10.30 -2.38 -3.31
N ARG A 111 -10.02 -3.00 -4.46
CA ARG A 111 -10.19 -4.43 -4.71
C ARG A 111 -8.88 -5.17 -4.50
N TYR A 112 -8.92 -6.30 -3.79
CA TYR A 112 -7.76 -7.13 -3.50
C TYR A 112 -8.07 -8.61 -3.69
N ASP A 113 -7.05 -9.37 -4.06
CA ASP A 113 -7.01 -10.83 -3.91
C ASP A 113 -6.43 -11.14 -2.53
N VAL A 114 -7.27 -11.64 -1.63
CA VAL A 114 -6.93 -11.83 -0.21
C VAL A 114 -6.76 -13.31 0.06
N ARG A 115 -5.66 -13.67 0.72
CA ARG A 115 -5.40 -15.02 1.26
C ARG A 115 -5.46 -14.95 2.77
N VAL A 116 -6.17 -15.89 3.37
CA VAL A 116 -6.43 -15.92 4.81
C VAL A 116 -6.29 -17.33 5.34
N ILE A 117 -6.05 -17.43 6.64
CA ILE A 117 -6.17 -18.67 7.41
C ILE A 117 -7.30 -18.51 8.44
N ALA A 118 -7.89 -19.64 8.84
CA ALA A 118 -8.81 -19.65 9.97
C ALA A 118 -8.03 -19.64 11.29
N VAL A 119 -8.45 -18.79 12.21
CA VAL A 119 -8.00 -18.72 13.60
C VAL A 119 -9.24 -18.77 14.52
N GLU A 120 -9.06 -18.92 15.82
CA GLU A 120 -10.17 -19.05 16.79
C GLU A 120 -11.21 -17.91 16.65
N ASP A 121 -10.74 -16.68 16.41
CA ASP A 121 -11.58 -15.48 16.33
C ASP A 121 -11.87 -15.02 14.89
N GLY A 122 -11.81 -15.93 13.91
CA GLY A 122 -12.22 -15.68 12.53
C GLY A 122 -11.12 -15.88 11.50
N LEU A 123 -10.93 -14.92 10.60
CA LEU A 123 -9.97 -14.99 9.52
C LEU A 123 -8.79 -14.07 9.80
N GLU A 124 -7.58 -14.53 9.50
CA GLU A 124 -6.36 -13.73 9.66
C GLU A 124 -5.54 -13.69 8.37
N THR A 125 -4.88 -12.56 8.12
CA THR A 125 -3.92 -12.38 7.03
C THR A 125 -2.66 -11.65 7.49
N SER A 126 -1.57 -11.85 6.75
CA SER A 126 -0.27 -11.23 6.99
C SER A 126 0.51 -11.10 5.69
N TRP A 127 1.65 -10.42 5.74
CA TRP A 127 2.56 -10.30 4.60
C TRP A 127 2.96 -11.65 4.02
N CYS A 128 3.11 -12.67 4.88
CA CYS A 128 3.49 -14.03 4.48
C CYS A 128 2.43 -14.76 3.66
N LEU A 129 1.17 -14.35 3.74
CA LEU A 129 0.10 -14.93 2.92
C LEU A 129 -0.06 -14.24 1.57
N LYS A 130 0.66 -13.15 1.31
CA LYS A 130 0.64 -12.49 0.00
C LYS A 130 1.05 -13.49 -1.08
N PRO A 131 0.41 -13.47 -2.27
CA PRO A 131 0.90 -14.24 -3.41
C PRO A 131 2.37 -13.87 -3.66
N SER A 132 3.26 -14.87 -3.69
CA SER A 132 4.61 -14.66 -4.19
C SER A 132 4.50 -14.20 -5.65
N PRO A 133 5.30 -13.20 -6.09
CA PRO A 133 5.38 -12.82 -7.50
C PRO A 133 5.79 -13.99 -8.40
#